data_AF-A0A1E5SYD1-F1
#
_entry.id   AF-A0A1E5SYD1-F1
#
_cell.length_a   1.000
_cell.length_b   1.000
_cell.length_c   1.000
_cell.angle_alpha   90.00
_cell.angle_beta   90.00
_cell.angle_gamma   90.00
#
_symmetry.space_group_name_H-M   'P 1'
#
loop_
_entity.id
_entity.type
_entity.pdbx_description
1 polymer ?
#
loop_
_entity_poly.entity_id
_entity_poly.type
_entity_poly.pdbx_seq_one_letter_code
_entity_poly.pdbx_strand_id
1 'polypeptide(L)'
;MIGFLFTEYSLTPNDMRKTVLAIFGLALVLNFSLAQEATYFEEKEKTKKELRKEKKEEKAKLREEKQAVGVKLIESRDFVLMAKTINGVNGATVPVRETMNFVRIDKGTVTVQYGEPGRSGGANGLGGVTFKGRIQNFRVSDKGGRKGYNAILNFTSPLNANIMSVSIFIWGDKAQARFFNGERNVTFDGKYAKASETKLWESSLNNVSRN
;
A
#
# COMPACT_ATOMS: atom_id res chain seq x y z
N MET A 1 80.55 -3.51 -44.61
CA MET A 1 80.56 -4.87 -44.02
C MET A 1 79.83 -4.79 -42.69
N ILE A 2 78.55 -5.16 -42.65
CA ILE A 2 77.75 -5.24 -41.41
C ILE A 2 77.12 -6.63 -41.43
N GLY A 3 77.68 -7.55 -40.65
CA GLY A 3 77.14 -8.90 -40.47
C GLY A 3 76.29 -8.91 -39.20
N PHE A 4 74.97 -9.09 -39.35
CA PHE A 4 74.08 -9.41 -38.23
C PHE A 4 74.24 -10.91 -37.93
N LEU A 5 74.83 -11.23 -36.78
CA LEU A 5 74.87 -12.59 -36.22
C LEU A 5 73.49 -12.91 -35.64
N PHE A 6 72.74 -13.80 -36.31
CA PHE A 6 71.63 -14.50 -35.67
C PHE A 6 72.21 -15.59 -34.77
N THR A 7 72.03 -15.45 -33.45
CA THR A 7 72.38 -16.48 -32.48
C THR A 7 71.18 -17.42 -32.34
N GLU A 8 71.32 -18.67 -32.78
CA GLU A 8 70.30 -19.70 -32.58
C GLU A 8 70.28 -20.14 -31.11
N TYR A 9 69.18 -19.89 -30.41
CA TYR A 9 68.97 -20.33 -29.03
C TYR A 9 68.45 -21.76 -29.04
N SER A 10 69.26 -22.74 -28.60
CA SER A 10 68.84 -24.13 -28.44
C SER A 10 68.35 -24.38 -27.01
N LEU A 11 67.07 -24.72 -26.85
CA LEU A 11 66.45 -25.02 -25.56
C LEU A 11 66.79 -26.44 -25.10
N THR A 12 67.22 -26.61 -23.84
CA THR A 12 67.47 -27.94 -23.28
C THR A 12 66.15 -28.69 -23.02
N PRO A 13 66.12 -30.03 -22.98
CA PRO A 13 64.88 -30.80 -22.77
C PRO A 13 64.13 -30.47 -21.47
N ASN A 14 64.85 -30.07 -20.41
CA ASN A 14 64.26 -29.63 -19.15
C ASN A 14 63.68 -28.21 -19.24
N ASP A 15 64.32 -27.33 -20.00
CA ASP A 15 63.80 -25.98 -20.27
C ASP A 15 62.57 -26.04 -21.18
N MET A 16 62.54 -26.98 -22.12
CA MET A 16 61.38 -27.24 -22.97
C MET A 16 60.19 -27.75 -22.16
N ARG A 17 60.38 -28.67 -21.20
CA ARG A 17 59.31 -29.12 -20.30
C ARG A 17 58.75 -28.00 -19.44
N LYS A 18 59.61 -27.16 -18.86
CA LYS A 18 59.19 -25.99 -18.06
C LYS A 18 58.47 -24.95 -18.93
N THR A 19 58.94 -24.72 -20.14
CA THR A 19 58.32 -23.80 -21.10
C THR A 19 56.95 -24.31 -21.54
N VAL A 20 56.80 -25.60 -21.84
CA VAL A 20 55.51 -26.22 -22.20
C VAL A 20 54.54 -26.15 -21.02
N LEU A 21 54.98 -26.43 -19.80
CA LEU A 21 54.15 -26.31 -18.60
C LEU A 21 53.73 -24.86 -18.34
N ALA A 22 54.62 -23.89 -18.57
CA ALA A 22 54.32 -22.47 -18.45
C ALA A 22 53.29 -22.02 -19.49
N ILE A 23 53.39 -22.48 -20.75
CA ILE A 23 52.42 -22.18 -21.80
C ILE A 23 51.05 -22.81 -21.48
N PHE A 24 51.03 -24.05 -20.99
CA PHE A 24 49.79 -24.74 -20.62
C PHE A 24 49.10 -24.07 -19.42
N GLY A 25 49.87 -23.62 -18.43
CA GLY A 25 49.37 -22.84 -17.30
C GLY A 25 48.83 -21.48 -17.72
N LEU A 26 49.53 -20.78 -18.62
CA LEU A 26 49.08 -19.49 -19.15
C LEU A 26 47.79 -19.63 -19.99
N ALA A 27 47.67 -20.71 -20.77
CA ALA A 27 46.45 -21.01 -21.53
C ALA A 27 45.25 -21.30 -20.60
N LEU A 28 45.45 -21.98 -19.47
CA LEU A 28 44.38 -22.23 -18.49
C LEU A 28 43.89 -20.94 -17.82
N VAL A 29 44.78 -20.02 -17.49
CA VAL A 29 44.42 -18.72 -16.85
C VAL A 29 43.66 -17.80 -17.82
N LEU A 30 44.02 -17.81 -19.11
CA LEU A 30 43.33 -17.03 -20.15
C LEU A 30 41.90 -17.55 -20.41
N ASN A 31 41.70 -18.88 -20.41
CA ASN A 31 40.37 -19.48 -20.57
C ASN A 31 39.45 -19.23 -19.36
N PHE A 32 40.00 -19.20 -18.14
CA PHE A 32 39.21 -18.95 -16.92
C PHE A 32 38.74 -17.49 -16.82
N SER A 33 39.52 -16.54 -17.33
CA SER A 33 39.18 -15.11 -17.34
C SER A 33 38.06 -14.78 -18.34
N LEU A 34 38.08 -15.40 -19.53
CA LEU A 34 37.00 -15.28 -20.53
C LEU A 34 35.69 -15.92 -20.07
N ALA A 35 35.76 -17.04 -19.33
CA ALA A 35 34.59 -17.70 -18.76
C ALA A 35 33.93 -16.86 -17.65
N GLN A 36 34.72 -16.15 -16.83
CA GLN A 36 34.18 -15.21 -15.85
C GLN A 36 33.51 -14.01 -16.52
N GLU A 37 34.15 -13.37 -17.51
CA GLU A 37 33.51 -12.28 -18.26
C GLU A 37 32.18 -12.71 -18.90
N ALA A 38 32.10 -13.90 -19.51
CA ALA A 38 30.85 -14.42 -20.07
C ALA A 38 29.74 -14.61 -19.01
N THR A 39 30.10 -14.98 -17.77
CA THR A 39 29.12 -15.08 -16.67
C THR A 39 28.73 -13.73 -16.03
N TYR A 40 29.58 -12.71 -16.15
CA TYR A 40 29.27 -11.34 -15.67
C TYR A 40 28.43 -10.53 -16.67
N PHE A 41 28.49 -10.85 -17.97
CA PHE A 41 27.72 -10.17 -19.02
C PHE A 41 26.38 -10.85 -19.36
N GLU A 42 26.06 -12.00 -18.76
CA GLU A 42 24.74 -12.64 -18.89
C GLU A 42 23.75 -12.13 -17.82
N GLU A 43 23.77 -10.82 -17.53
CA GLU A 43 22.60 -10.16 -16.98
C GLU A 43 21.55 -10.16 -18.10
N LYS A 44 20.73 -11.21 -18.18
CA LYS A 44 19.57 -11.26 -19.08
C LYS A 44 18.78 -9.96 -18.91
N GLU A 45 18.91 -9.04 -19.85
CA GLU A 45 18.03 -7.88 -19.98
C GLU A 45 16.62 -8.44 -20.11
N LYS A 46 15.91 -8.55 -18.97
CA LYS A 46 14.51 -8.94 -18.95
C LYS A 46 13.79 -8.01 -19.91
N THR A 47 13.09 -8.58 -20.88
CA THR A 47 12.43 -7.77 -21.90
C THR A 47 11.48 -6.79 -21.19
N LYS A 48 11.27 -5.57 -21.70
CA LYS A 48 10.33 -4.58 -21.12
C LYS A 48 8.95 -5.20 -20.76
N LYS A 49 8.51 -6.23 -21.49
CA LYS A 49 7.29 -7.00 -21.22
C LYS A 49 7.38 -7.86 -19.95
N GLU A 50 8.50 -8.53 -19.72
CA GLU A 50 8.76 -9.36 -18.53
C GLU A 50 8.88 -8.51 -17.27
N LEU A 51 9.63 -7.41 -17.33
CA LEU A 51 9.71 -6.44 -16.23
C LEU A 51 8.34 -5.84 -15.87
N ARG A 52 7.49 -5.58 -16.88
CA ARG A 52 6.11 -5.11 -16.65
C ARG A 52 5.23 -6.19 -16.01
N LYS A 53 5.41 -7.46 -16.40
CA LYS A 53 4.68 -8.60 -15.83
C LYS A 53 5.06 -8.81 -14.38
N GLU A 54 6.35 -8.83 -14.07
CA GLU A 54 6.88 -8.98 -12.72
C GLU A 54 6.41 -7.85 -11.80
N LYS A 55 6.53 -6.58 -12.23
CA LYS A 55 5.99 -5.42 -11.48
C LYS A 55 4.48 -5.51 -11.25
N LYS A 56 3.73 -6.08 -12.19
CA LYS A 56 2.27 -6.25 -12.05
C LYS A 56 1.94 -7.34 -11.02
N GLU A 57 2.70 -8.42 -11.03
CA GLU A 57 2.56 -9.53 -10.07
C GLU A 57 2.95 -9.09 -8.66
N GLU A 58 4.06 -8.37 -8.50
CA GLU A 58 4.50 -7.79 -7.23
C GLU A 58 3.44 -6.82 -6.67
N LYS A 59 2.93 -5.90 -7.49
CA LYS A 59 1.84 -5.00 -7.10
C LYS A 59 0.55 -5.75 -6.73
N ALA A 60 0.26 -6.87 -7.40
CA ALA A 60 -0.90 -7.69 -7.08
C ALA A 60 -0.73 -8.35 -5.71
N LYS A 61 0.44 -8.92 -5.43
CA LYS A 61 0.78 -9.51 -4.12
C LYS A 61 0.70 -8.49 -3.00
N LEU A 62 1.35 -7.33 -3.16
CA LEU A 62 1.29 -6.26 -2.16
C LEU A 62 -0.14 -5.78 -1.91
N ARG A 63 -0.96 -5.69 -2.96
CA ARG A 63 -2.37 -5.32 -2.83
C ARG A 63 -3.16 -6.38 -2.04
N GLU A 64 -2.93 -7.66 -2.30
CA GLU A 64 -3.57 -8.76 -1.59
C GLU A 64 -3.15 -8.76 -0.10
N GLU A 65 -1.86 -8.55 0.19
CA GLU A 65 -1.34 -8.42 1.56
C GLU A 65 -1.98 -7.25 2.31
N LYS A 66 -2.00 -6.06 1.69
CA LYS A 66 -2.63 -4.88 2.30
C LYS A 66 -4.11 -5.13 2.54
N GLN A 67 -4.83 -5.65 1.54
CA GLN A 67 -6.25 -5.98 1.69
C GLN A 67 -6.48 -6.92 2.89
N ALA A 68 -5.66 -7.97 3.05
CA ALA A 68 -5.76 -8.88 4.20
C ALA A 68 -5.50 -8.17 5.54
N VAL A 69 -4.56 -7.22 5.61
CA VAL A 69 -4.34 -6.38 6.80
C VAL A 69 -5.60 -5.56 7.12
N GLY A 70 -6.17 -4.89 6.13
CA GLY A 70 -7.40 -4.10 6.32
C GLY A 70 -8.56 -4.93 6.85
N VAL A 71 -8.73 -6.16 6.34
CA VAL A 71 -9.77 -7.10 6.81
C VAL A 71 -9.55 -7.47 8.27
N LYS A 72 -8.31 -7.81 8.65
CA LYS A 72 -7.97 -8.12 10.05
C LYS A 72 -8.28 -6.95 10.99
N LEU A 73 -8.03 -5.71 10.55
CA LEU A 73 -8.38 -4.51 11.33
C LEU A 73 -9.89 -4.36 11.51
N ILE A 74 -10.68 -4.63 10.47
CA ILE A 74 -12.15 -4.62 10.56
C ILE A 74 -12.66 -5.74 11.49
N GLU A 75 -12.16 -6.97 11.33
CA GLU A 75 -12.56 -8.13 12.14
C GLU A 75 -12.22 -7.96 13.63
N SER A 76 -11.03 -7.40 13.91
CA SER A 76 -10.60 -7.03 15.27
C SER A 76 -11.26 -5.76 15.81
N ARG A 77 -12.06 -5.07 14.98
CA ARG A 77 -12.73 -3.81 15.31
C ARG A 77 -11.76 -2.73 15.78
N ASP A 78 -10.61 -2.65 15.13
CA ASP A 78 -9.54 -1.66 15.36
C ASP A 78 -9.18 -0.98 14.04
N PHE A 79 -10.17 -0.35 13.41
CA PHE A 79 -10.08 0.15 12.05
C PHE A 79 -10.45 1.62 11.96
N VAL A 80 -9.68 2.41 11.24
CA VAL A 80 -10.10 3.75 10.81
C VAL A 80 -9.84 3.95 9.33
N LEU A 81 -10.84 4.44 8.61
CA LEU A 81 -10.68 5.04 7.28
C LEU A 81 -10.48 6.55 7.47
N MET A 82 -9.33 7.06 7.03
CA MET A 82 -9.00 8.48 6.99
C MET A 82 -9.29 9.00 5.58
N ALA A 83 -10.30 9.85 5.46
CA ALA A 83 -10.82 10.24 4.16
C ALA A 83 -9.96 11.34 3.54
N LYS A 84 -9.54 11.09 2.30
CA LYS A 84 -8.90 12.09 1.44
C LYS A 84 -9.95 12.87 0.66
N THR A 85 -11.04 12.22 0.29
CA THR A 85 -12.17 12.84 -0.41
C THR A 85 -13.49 12.39 0.17
N ILE A 86 -14.48 13.28 0.08
CA ILE A 86 -15.88 12.98 0.38
C ILE A 86 -16.74 13.26 -0.85
N ASN A 87 -17.64 12.35 -1.17
CA ASN A 87 -18.67 12.52 -2.18
C ASN A 87 -20.06 12.61 -1.50
N GLY A 88 -20.73 13.75 -1.70
CA GLY A 88 -22.07 14.04 -1.17
C GLY A 88 -23.19 13.78 -2.17
N VAL A 89 -24.42 14.17 -1.81
CA VAL A 89 -25.63 13.91 -2.60
C VAL A 89 -25.60 14.53 -4.00
N ASN A 90 -24.92 15.67 -4.16
CA ASN A 90 -24.86 16.37 -5.45
C ASN A 90 -23.79 15.78 -6.40
N GLY A 91 -23.17 14.64 -6.06
CA GLY A 91 -22.13 13.99 -6.85
C GLY A 91 -20.75 14.68 -6.82
N ALA A 92 -20.67 15.86 -6.21
CA ALA A 92 -19.41 16.59 -6.05
C ALA A 92 -18.46 15.82 -5.11
N THR A 93 -17.25 15.56 -5.61
CA THR A 93 -16.16 14.98 -4.83
C THR A 93 -15.26 16.11 -4.32
N VAL A 94 -15.17 16.25 -3.01
CA VAL A 94 -14.42 17.34 -2.35
C VAL A 94 -13.21 16.76 -1.63
N PRO A 95 -11.99 17.29 -1.85
CA PRO A 95 -10.83 16.93 -1.05
C PRO A 95 -10.98 17.47 0.38
N VAL A 96 -10.63 16.65 1.37
CA VAL A 96 -10.81 16.98 2.79
C VAL A 96 -9.56 16.64 3.60
N ARG A 97 -9.54 17.06 4.87
CA ARG A 97 -8.43 16.79 5.78
C ARG A 97 -8.64 15.45 6.47
N GLU A 98 -7.73 14.51 6.23
CA GLU A 98 -7.76 13.13 6.71
C GLU A 98 -7.95 13.01 8.24
N THR A 99 -7.31 13.89 9.02
CA THR A 99 -7.39 13.86 10.50
C THR A 99 -8.74 14.31 11.07
N MET A 100 -9.62 14.89 10.25
CA MET A 100 -10.91 15.47 10.67
C MET A 100 -12.11 14.81 9.99
N ASN A 101 -11.88 13.96 8.99
CA ASN A 101 -12.91 13.35 8.17
C ASN A 101 -12.63 11.85 8.10
N PHE A 102 -13.36 11.05 8.87
CA PHE A 102 -13.01 9.66 9.07
C PHE A 102 -14.22 8.79 9.45
N VAL A 103 -14.05 7.48 9.25
CA VAL A 103 -14.93 6.43 9.75
C VAL A 103 -14.08 5.51 10.62
N ARG A 104 -14.35 5.50 11.92
CA ARG A 104 -13.61 4.74 12.93
C ARG A 104 -14.50 3.66 13.53
N ILE A 105 -14.01 2.42 13.55
CA ILE A 105 -14.51 1.29 14.32
C ILE A 105 -13.49 1.03 15.43
N ASP A 106 -13.91 1.18 16.67
CA ASP A 106 -13.09 0.89 17.85
C ASP A 106 -13.93 0.07 18.84
N LYS A 107 -13.56 -1.21 18.97
CA LYS A 107 -14.23 -2.20 19.81
C LYS A 107 -15.74 -2.28 19.53
N GLY A 108 -16.58 -1.77 20.42
CA GLY A 108 -18.03 -1.81 20.29
C GLY A 108 -18.64 -0.57 19.65
N THR A 109 -17.83 0.42 19.29
CA THR A 109 -18.29 1.76 18.91
C THR A 109 -17.86 2.09 17.48
N VAL A 110 -18.75 2.78 16.77
CA VAL A 110 -18.43 3.42 15.51
C VAL A 110 -18.54 4.93 15.67
N THR A 111 -17.60 5.65 15.06
CA THR A 111 -17.58 7.11 14.98
C THR A 111 -17.43 7.51 13.51
N VAL A 112 -18.38 8.27 12.99
CA VAL A 112 -18.34 8.86 11.65
C VAL A 112 -18.29 10.36 11.80
N GLN A 113 -17.21 10.97 11.33
CA GLN A 113 -17.04 12.42 11.39
C GLN A 113 -16.72 12.98 10.01
N TYR A 114 -17.40 14.06 9.64
CA TYR A 114 -17.10 14.82 8.43
C TYR A 114 -17.61 16.25 8.51
N GLY A 115 -16.95 17.14 7.75
CA GLY A 115 -17.53 18.43 7.39
C GLY A 115 -18.56 18.27 6.28
N GLU A 116 -19.75 18.81 6.46
CA GLU A 116 -20.79 18.78 5.42
C GLU A 116 -20.43 19.77 4.29
N PRO A 117 -20.22 19.32 3.03
CA PRO A 117 -19.94 20.23 1.93
C PRO A 117 -21.10 21.21 1.70
N GLY A 118 -20.82 22.52 1.70
CA GLY A 118 -21.82 23.56 1.38
C GLY A 118 -22.60 24.15 2.56
N ARG A 119 -22.39 23.67 3.80
CA ARG A 119 -22.88 24.35 5.01
C ARG A 119 -21.82 25.32 5.53
N SER A 120 -22.21 26.49 6.03
CA SER A 120 -21.25 27.46 6.61
C SER A 120 -20.39 26.76 7.67
N GLY A 121 -19.06 26.77 7.49
CA GLY A 121 -18.09 26.06 8.34
C GLY A 121 -17.69 24.63 7.89
N GLY A 122 -18.29 24.08 6.84
CA GLY A 122 -18.10 22.68 6.43
C GLY A 122 -17.03 22.45 5.34
N ALA A 123 -16.42 21.27 5.39
CA ALA A 123 -15.27 20.76 4.62
C ALA A 123 -13.88 21.33 4.95
N ASN A 124 -13.74 22.23 5.93
CA ASN A 124 -12.63 22.31 6.93
C ASN A 124 -12.58 23.70 7.63
N GLY A 125 -13.72 24.25 8.08
CA GLY A 125 -13.76 25.62 8.62
C GLY A 125 -14.77 25.90 9.74
N LEU A 126 -15.07 24.89 10.59
CA LEU A 126 -15.87 24.94 11.83
C LEU A 126 -17.39 24.71 11.69
N GLY A 127 -17.75 23.48 11.33
CA GLY A 127 -19.12 22.95 11.36
C GLY A 127 -19.13 21.50 10.86
N GLY A 128 -18.53 20.59 11.63
CA GLY A 128 -18.52 19.15 11.33
C GLY A 128 -19.58 18.41 12.12
N VAL A 129 -20.16 17.36 11.53
CA VAL A 129 -21.07 16.46 12.24
C VAL A 129 -20.30 15.22 12.68
N THR A 130 -20.54 14.79 13.92
CA THR A 130 -19.94 13.58 14.49
C THR A 130 -21.05 12.65 14.95
N PHE A 131 -21.22 11.54 14.24
CA PHE A 131 -22.14 10.49 14.64
C PHE A 131 -21.35 9.42 15.40
N LYS A 132 -21.66 9.24 16.68
CA LYS A 132 -21.01 8.24 17.54
C LYS A 132 -22.06 7.35 18.18
N GLY A 133 -21.83 6.03 18.12
CA GLY A 133 -22.79 5.09 18.68
C GLY A 133 -22.27 3.67 18.81
N ARG A 134 -23.05 2.86 19.53
CA ARG A 134 -22.76 1.43 19.70
C ARG A 134 -23.16 0.66 18.45
N ILE A 135 -22.28 -0.21 17.99
CA ILE A 135 -22.54 -1.10 16.86
C ILE A 135 -23.60 -2.12 17.30
N GLN A 136 -24.71 -2.17 16.56
CA GLN A 136 -25.83 -3.10 16.82
C GLN A 136 -25.70 -4.38 15.99
N ASN A 137 -25.32 -4.22 14.72
CA ASN A 137 -25.10 -5.32 13.79
C ASN A 137 -23.77 -5.12 13.09
N PHE A 138 -23.03 -6.20 12.87
CA PHE A 138 -21.73 -6.17 12.20
C PHE A 138 -21.54 -7.43 11.36
N ARG A 139 -21.38 -7.27 10.05
CA ARG A 139 -21.16 -8.38 9.12
C ARG A 139 -20.01 -8.06 8.20
N VAL A 140 -19.11 -9.01 8.02
CA VAL A 140 -18.02 -8.96 7.04
C VAL A 140 -18.31 -10.02 5.99
N SER A 141 -18.15 -9.66 4.72
CA SER A 141 -18.37 -10.56 3.59
C SER A 141 -17.21 -10.45 2.61
N ASP A 142 -16.63 -11.59 2.27
CA ASP A 142 -15.67 -11.70 1.18
C ASP A 142 -16.42 -11.55 -0.16
N LYS A 143 -15.93 -10.66 -1.04
CA LYS A 143 -16.49 -10.49 -2.40
C LYS A 143 -15.79 -11.36 -3.44
N GLY A 144 -14.80 -12.15 -3.03
CA GLY A 144 -14.07 -13.14 -3.82
C GLY A 144 -12.72 -12.60 -4.30
N GLY A 145 -11.64 -13.04 -3.65
CA GLY A 145 -10.27 -12.81 -4.09
C GLY A 145 -9.94 -11.32 -4.30
N ARG A 146 -9.64 -10.94 -5.54
CA ARG A 146 -9.27 -9.55 -5.91
C ARG A 146 -10.41 -8.54 -5.86
N LYS A 147 -11.66 -9.00 -5.68
CA LYS A 147 -12.85 -8.14 -5.66
C LYS A 147 -13.06 -7.41 -4.33
N GLY A 148 -12.19 -7.61 -3.33
CA GLY A 148 -12.23 -6.88 -2.07
C GLY A 148 -13.08 -7.55 -0.99
N TYR A 149 -13.21 -6.86 0.15
CA TYR A 149 -14.09 -7.25 1.25
C TYR A 149 -15.09 -6.14 1.52
N ASN A 150 -16.30 -6.51 1.93
CA ASN A 150 -17.31 -5.56 2.37
C ASN A 150 -17.69 -5.81 3.82
N ALA A 151 -17.58 -4.78 4.66
CA ALA A 151 -18.11 -4.79 6.01
C ALA A 151 -19.34 -3.90 6.10
N ILE A 152 -20.43 -4.40 6.66
CA ILE A 152 -21.66 -3.63 6.87
C ILE A 152 -21.97 -3.62 8.36
N LEU A 153 -22.19 -2.44 8.89
CA LEU A 153 -22.61 -2.24 10.27
C LEU A 153 -23.76 -1.26 10.39
N ASN A 154 -24.56 -1.43 11.45
CA ASN A 154 -25.63 -0.52 11.81
C ASN A 154 -25.41 0.01 13.23
N PHE A 155 -25.80 1.25 13.47
CA PHE A 155 -25.72 1.91 14.77
C PHE A 155 -26.75 3.02 14.88
N THR A 156 -27.00 3.46 16.11
CA THR A 156 -27.77 4.67 16.42
C THR A 156 -26.86 5.65 17.15
N SER A 157 -27.11 6.96 17.02
CA SER A 157 -26.37 8.02 17.70
C SER A 157 -27.35 8.86 18.51
N PRO A 158 -26.98 9.39 19.69
CA PRO A 158 -27.83 10.33 20.42
C PRO A 158 -28.26 11.57 19.59
N LEU A 159 -27.49 11.94 18.56
CA LEU A 159 -27.81 13.04 17.66
C LEU A 159 -28.88 12.73 16.61
N ASN A 160 -29.24 11.46 16.42
CA ASN A 160 -30.12 11.03 15.34
C ASN A 160 -30.89 9.76 15.71
N ALA A 161 -32.21 9.88 15.76
CA ALA A 161 -33.11 8.78 16.10
C ALA A 161 -33.16 7.68 15.02
N ASN A 162 -32.74 7.98 13.79
CA ASN A 162 -32.73 7.02 12.70
C ASN A 162 -31.60 5.99 12.86
N ILE A 163 -31.86 4.77 12.41
CA ILE A 163 -30.81 3.75 12.25
C ILE A 163 -29.87 4.21 11.13
N MET A 164 -28.60 4.32 11.46
CA MET A 164 -27.56 4.63 10.51
C MET A 164 -26.79 3.37 10.13
N SER A 165 -26.21 3.38 8.93
CA SER A 165 -25.40 2.26 8.45
C SER A 165 -24.11 2.73 7.79
N VAL A 166 -23.08 1.89 7.89
CA VAL A 166 -21.80 2.07 7.20
C VAL A 166 -21.50 0.80 6.41
N SER A 167 -21.25 0.94 5.11
CA SER A 167 -20.68 -0.12 4.26
C SER A 167 -19.24 0.25 3.92
N ILE A 168 -18.27 -0.57 4.30
CA ILE A 168 -16.85 -0.36 4.09
C ILE A 168 -16.33 -1.38 3.09
N PHE A 169 -15.82 -0.89 1.98
CA PHE A 169 -15.15 -1.68 0.96
C PHE A 169 -13.63 -1.49 1.07
N ILE A 170 -12.88 -2.59 1.20
CA ILE A 170 -11.41 -2.57 1.22
C ILE A 170 -10.87 -3.13 -0.09
N TRP A 171 -9.94 -2.39 -0.69
CA TRP A 171 -9.19 -2.80 -1.87
C TRP A 171 -7.74 -2.32 -1.74
N GLY A 172 -6.80 -3.26 -1.54
CA GLY A 172 -5.40 -2.91 -1.34
C GLY A 172 -5.15 -2.12 -0.06
N ASP A 173 -4.43 -1.01 -0.20
CA ASP A 173 -4.11 -0.03 0.86
C ASP A 173 -5.17 1.07 0.99
N LYS A 174 -6.30 0.94 0.29
CA LYS A 174 -7.38 1.91 0.24
C LYS A 174 -8.68 1.31 0.74
N ALA A 175 -9.54 2.18 1.23
CA ALA A 175 -10.90 1.84 1.59
C ALA A 175 -11.87 2.92 1.12
N GLN A 176 -13.09 2.50 0.83
CA GLN A 176 -14.24 3.36 0.61
C GLN A 176 -15.28 3.04 1.68
N ALA A 177 -15.84 4.05 2.34
CA ALA A 177 -16.98 3.86 3.23
C ALA A 177 -18.18 4.65 2.71
N ARG A 178 -19.32 3.97 2.53
CA ARG A 178 -20.61 4.62 2.31
C ARG A 178 -21.36 4.66 3.64
N PHE A 179 -21.60 5.86 4.14
CA PHE A 179 -22.35 6.13 5.35
C PHE A 179 -23.74 6.62 5.00
N PHE A 180 -24.76 5.92 5.47
CA PHE A 180 -26.14 6.38 5.45
C PHE A 180 -26.50 6.97 6.82
N ASN A 181 -26.80 8.27 6.85
CA ASN A 181 -27.10 8.99 8.09
C ASN A 181 -28.58 8.94 8.48
N GLY A 182 -29.39 8.06 7.88
CA GLY A 182 -30.85 8.04 8.09
C GLY A 182 -31.65 8.84 7.04
N GLU A 183 -31.02 9.77 6.33
CA GLU A 183 -31.66 10.59 5.29
C GLU A 183 -30.97 10.43 3.95
N ARG A 184 -29.63 10.44 3.94
CA ARG A 184 -28.81 10.45 2.73
C ARG A 184 -27.51 9.70 2.91
N ASN A 185 -26.84 9.46 1.78
CA ASN A 185 -25.53 8.84 1.74
C ASN A 185 -24.40 9.88 1.67
N VAL A 186 -23.31 9.58 2.35
CA VAL A 186 -22.01 10.25 2.24
C VAL A 186 -20.96 9.19 2.00
N THR A 187 -20.15 9.36 0.95
CA THR A 187 -19.10 8.40 0.60
C THR A 187 -17.74 9.00 0.93
N PHE A 188 -16.92 8.21 1.60
CA PHE A 188 -15.56 8.55 2.02
C PHE A 188 -14.59 7.67 1.24
N ASP A 189 -13.58 8.28 0.63
CA ASP A 189 -12.50 7.55 -0.04
C ASP A 189 -11.17 7.95 0.57
N GLY A 190 -10.35 6.95 0.90
CA GLY A 190 -9.09 7.21 1.55
C GLY A 190 -8.27 5.96 1.86
N LYS A 191 -7.31 6.15 2.76
CA LYS A 191 -6.51 5.06 3.32
C LYS A 191 -7.10 4.60 4.63
N TYR A 192 -6.71 3.42 5.08
CA TYR A 192 -7.04 2.94 6.41
C TYR A 192 -5.80 2.76 7.27
N ALA A 193 -6.01 2.78 8.57
CA ALA A 193 -5.01 2.51 9.59
C ALA A 193 -5.66 1.80 10.78
N LYS A 194 -4.82 1.40 11.72
CA LYS A 194 -5.24 0.85 13.01
C LYS A 194 -5.80 1.99 13.87
N ALA A 195 -7.03 1.85 14.37
CA ALA A 195 -7.72 2.93 15.07
C ALA A 195 -7.02 3.32 16.38
N SER A 196 -6.55 2.33 17.14
CA SER A 196 -5.89 2.51 18.44
C SER A 196 -4.56 3.27 18.37
N GLU A 197 -3.93 3.33 17.20
CA GLU A 197 -2.66 4.03 16.97
C GLU A 197 -2.83 5.36 16.22
N THR A 198 -4.04 5.67 15.75
CA THR A 198 -4.28 6.84 14.90
C THR A 198 -4.78 8.03 15.72
N LYS A 199 -4.05 9.14 15.69
CA LYS A 199 -4.46 10.40 16.30
C LYS A 199 -5.40 11.17 15.37
N LEU A 200 -6.67 11.29 15.78
CA LEU A 200 -7.72 12.01 15.05
C LEU A 200 -8.20 13.21 15.86
N TRP A 201 -8.73 14.22 15.17
CA TRP A 201 -9.48 15.30 15.81
C TRP A 201 -10.95 14.90 15.84
N GLU A 202 -11.50 14.62 17.02
CA GLU A 202 -12.93 14.35 17.21
C GLU A 202 -13.63 15.60 17.74
N SER A 203 -14.73 16.05 17.11
CA SER A 203 -15.52 17.16 17.63
C SER A 203 -16.24 16.71 18.90
N SER A 204 -15.95 17.39 20.01
CA SER A 204 -16.64 17.19 21.29
C SER A 204 -18.14 17.48 21.15
N LEU A 205 -19.00 16.58 21.63
CA LEU A 205 -20.43 16.85 21.87
C LEU A 205 -20.67 17.85 23.02
N ASN A 206 -19.64 18.26 23.74
CA ASN A 206 -19.72 19.16 24.88
C ASN A 206 -19.14 20.53 24.53
N ASN A 207 -20.03 21.46 24.18
CA ASN A 207 -19.86 22.90 24.39
C ASN A 207 -21.07 23.43 25.16
N VAL A 208 -21.40 22.82 26.30
CA VAL A 208 -22.17 23.45 27.38
C VAL A 208 -21.46 23.18 28.70
N SER A 209 -20.57 24.10 29.03
CA SER A 209 -20.15 24.55 30.37
C SER A 209 -18.69 25.00 30.31
N ARG A 210 -18.49 26.24 29.86
CA ARG A 210 -17.42 27.07 30.40
C ARG A 210 -17.92 28.50 30.50
N ASN A 211 -18.09 28.88 31.76
CA ASN A 211 -18.42 30.17 32.38
C ASN A 211 -19.90 30.50 32.47
#